data_AF-A0A7U3SPP1-F1
#
_entry.id   AF-A0A7U3SPP1-F1
#
_cell.length_a   1.000
_cell.length_b   1.000
_cell.length_c   1.000
_cell.angle_alpha   90.00
_cell.angle_beta   90.00
_cell.angle_gamma   90.00
#
_symmetry.space_group_name_H-M   'P 1'
#
loop_
_entity.id
_entity.type
_entity.pdbx_description
1 polymer ?
#
loop_
_entity_poly.entity_id
_entity_poly.type
_entity_poly.pdbx_seq_one_letter_code
_entity_poly.pdbx_strand_id
1 'polypeptide(L)'
;MKKNYKIKLICLLCAFTALLSNCKKGETIEEKGLSGKHNAVAGYGRDGKNDLLGYGYNVLGEFGNASAATRPVIDVDRLQTDYPTRVVYDLSTETKGYLTAGSDAVSYLKKITARLSTTFGYQFLGASLFKATITANYSNNDVFSAKYIYSNYYLKVQQKRLKLNTVNDVLQSYLDPEFISYVNTQTPEAIVNRYGTHVLAEIILGGKLDVTYQSQTTKSDKTKASSAGIDLNVKKIFNLNVGYTYDTHDVEENFNQTLHYATIGGDPTKSLIGDIAIGNASNPNPTPTVNISAWQSSCTLENSVLIDIAPDGLMPIWELISDPVKKEQIKNVAEKYISDGQAKLVADGLKYGIYKITK
;
A
#
# COMPACT_ATOMS: atom_id res chain seq x y z
N MET A 1 7.81 2.63 -98.47
CA MET A 1 7.87 1.32 -97.79
C MET A 1 6.74 1.23 -96.76
N LYS A 2 6.12 0.04 -96.70
CA LYS A 2 4.98 -0.50 -95.93
C LYS A 2 4.70 0.15 -94.54
N LYS A 3 3.46 0.62 -94.30
CA LYS A 3 2.29 0.01 -93.58
C LYS A 3 2.32 0.05 -92.03
N ASN A 4 1.46 0.91 -91.48
CA ASN A 4 0.38 0.69 -90.50
C ASN A 4 0.49 -0.33 -89.35
N TYR A 5 0.32 0.22 -88.14
CA TYR A 5 -0.55 -0.14 -87.01
C TYR A 5 -0.45 -1.49 -86.26
N LYS A 6 -0.44 -1.30 -84.92
CA LYS A 6 -1.16 -2.01 -83.85
C LYS A 6 -0.55 -3.30 -83.22
N ILE A 7 -0.45 -3.22 -81.89
CA ILE A 7 -0.91 -4.21 -80.89
C ILE A 7 -0.05 -5.49 -80.75
N LYS A 8 0.47 -5.80 -79.54
CA LYS A 8 -0.07 -6.80 -78.58
C LYS A 8 0.95 -7.24 -77.51
N LEU A 9 0.39 -7.38 -76.31
CA LEU A 9 0.78 -8.18 -75.15
C LEU A 9 1.12 -9.65 -75.51
N ILE A 10 2.23 -10.19 -74.96
CA ILE A 10 2.55 -11.62 -74.78
C ILE A 10 3.34 -11.72 -73.45
N CYS A 11 2.78 -12.16 -72.32
CA CYS A 11 2.53 -13.55 -71.89
C CYS A 11 3.79 -14.44 -71.80
N LEU A 12 4.33 -14.63 -70.60
CA LEU A 12 4.94 -15.92 -70.23
C LEU A 12 4.45 -16.33 -68.83
N LEU A 13 3.48 -17.25 -68.84
CA LEU A 13 3.13 -18.10 -67.70
C LEU A 13 4.17 -19.22 -67.63
N CYS A 14 4.74 -19.46 -66.45
CA CYS A 14 5.05 -20.81 -65.99
C CYS A 14 4.42 -20.98 -64.60
N ALA A 15 3.45 -21.88 -64.54
CA ALA A 15 2.75 -22.29 -63.36
C ALA A 15 3.65 -23.11 -62.43
N PHE A 16 3.57 -22.84 -61.13
CA PHE A 16 3.56 -23.91 -60.14
C PHE A 16 2.47 -23.61 -59.13
N THR A 17 1.47 -24.48 -59.14
CA THR A 17 0.30 -24.45 -58.28
C THR A 17 0.61 -25.01 -56.90
N ALA A 18 -0.09 -24.43 -55.93
CA ALA A 18 -0.66 -25.09 -54.76
C ALA A 18 0.26 -25.29 -53.53
N LEU A 19 -0.15 -24.65 -52.43
CA LEU A 19 -0.59 -25.28 -51.17
C LEU A 19 -0.06 -24.60 -49.89
N LEU A 20 -1.05 -24.16 -49.09
CA LEU A 20 -1.10 -24.08 -47.63
C LEU A 20 -0.60 -22.79 -46.96
N SER A 21 -1.59 -21.95 -46.64
CA SER A 21 -1.99 -21.66 -45.26
C SER A 21 -0.88 -21.62 -44.21
N ASN A 22 -0.47 -20.41 -43.81
CA ASN A 22 -0.25 -20.19 -42.39
C ASN A 22 -0.66 -18.76 -42.00
N CYS A 23 -1.89 -18.67 -41.51
CA CYS A 23 -2.39 -17.57 -40.72
C CYS A 23 -1.52 -17.51 -39.45
N LYS A 24 -0.50 -16.65 -39.42
CA LYS A 24 0.21 -16.37 -38.17
C LYS A 24 -0.74 -15.56 -37.29
N LYS A 25 -1.45 -16.32 -36.45
CA LYS A 25 -1.90 -16.01 -35.09
C LYS A 25 -1.50 -14.59 -34.67
N GLY A 26 -2.51 -13.72 -34.53
CA GLY A 26 -2.33 -12.44 -33.85
C GLY A 26 -1.72 -12.72 -32.48
N GLU A 27 -0.53 -12.17 -32.26
CA GLU A 27 0.10 -12.17 -30.96
C GLU A 27 -0.82 -11.43 -30.00
N THR A 28 -1.43 -12.19 -29.11
CA THR A 28 -2.07 -11.69 -27.91
C THR A 28 -0.96 -10.94 -27.16
N ILE A 29 -1.09 -9.63 -27.05
CA ILE A 29 -0.22 -8.85 -26.17
C ILE A 29 -0.58 -9.29 -24.76
N GLU A 30 0.19 -10.23 -24.22
CA GLU A 30 0.26 -10.47 -22.79
C GLU A 30 0.78 -9.16 -22.16
N GLU A 31 -0.10 -8.45 -21.45
CA GLU A 31 0.36 -7.45 -20.48
C GLU A 31 1.23 -8.18 -19.46
N LYS A 32 2.55 -8.10 -19.66
CA LYS A 32 3.54 -8.46 -18.65
C LYS A 32 3.17 -7.71 -17.37
N GLY A 33 2.94 -8.47 -16.31
CA GLY A 33 2.69 -7.95 -14.97
C GLY A 33 3.68 -6.86 -14.62
N LEU A 34 3.15 -5.69 -14.26
CA LEU A 34 3.90 -4.53 -13.83
C LEU A 34 4.52 -4.77 -12.46
N SER A 35 5.66 -5.46 -12.42
CA SER A 35 6.63 -5.23 -11.36
C SER A 35 7.40 -3.96 -11.72
N GLY A 36 7.23 -2.91 -10.91
CA GLY A 36 8.10 -1.73 -10.92
C GLY A 36 7.71 -0.66 -11.95
N LYS A 37 6.76 0.20 -11.57
CA LYS A 37 6.68 1.64 -11.92
C LYS A 37 5.49 2.29 -11.18
N HIS A 38 5.59 2.41 -9.85
CA HIS A 38 4.68 3.22 -9.04
C HIS A 38 5.02 4.71 -9.18
N ASN A 39 4.75 5.32 -10.35
CA ASN A 39 4.92 6.77 -10.54
C ASN A 39 3.75 7.43 -11.29
N ALA A 40 2.76 6.68 -11.79
CA ALA A 40 1.61 7.26 -12.50
C ALA A 40 0.55 7.87 -11.56
N VAL A 41 0.51 7.46 -10.29
CA VAL A 41 -0.45 7.98 -9.27
C VAL A 41 0.08 9.22 -8.55
N ALA A 42 1.38 9.52 -8.68
CA ALA A 42 2.05 10.60 -7.95
C ALA A 42 1.53 12.01 -8.27
N GLY A 43 0.88 12.20 -9.44
CA GLY A 43 0.25 13.47 -9.82
C GLY A 43 -1.17 13.67 -9.30
N TYR A 44 -1.91 12.59 -9.01
CA TYR A 44 -3.31 12.66 -8.60
C TYR A 44 -3.49 12.83 -7.09
N GLY A 45 -2.62 12.21 -6.29
CA GLY A 45 -2.65 12.36 -4.83
C GLY A 45 -2.02 13.65 -4.29
N ARG A 46 -1.91 14.68 -5.13
CA ARG A 46 -1.29 15.99 -4.87
C ARG A 46 -1.98 17.11 -5.67
N ASP A 47 -3.26 16.96 -5.98
CA ASP A 47 -4.03 17.98 -6.69
C ASP A 47 -4.31 19.22 -5.82
N GLY A 48 -4.06 19.12 -4.51
CA GLY A 48 -4.30 20.17 -3.52
C GLY A 48 -5.77 20.33 -3.12
N LYS A 49 -6.69 19.60 -3.76
CA LYS A 49 -8.14 19.72 -3.60
C LYS A 49 -8.74 18.47 -2.97
N ASN A 50 -8.95 17.39 -3.73
CA ASN A 50 -9.58 16.17 -3.24
C ASN A 50 -8.57 15.03 -3.06
N ASP A 51 -7.36 15.19 -3.56
CA ASP A 51 -6.22 14.29 -3.47
C ASP A 51 -6.64 12.85 -3.83
N LEU A 52 -6.49 11.89 -2.93
CA LEU A 52 -6.86 10.49 -3.16
C LEU A 52 -8.27 10.13 -2.67
N LEU A 53 -9.10 11.10 -2.27
CA LEU A 53 -10.47 10.81 -1.85
C LEU A 53 -11.26 10.22 -3.02
N GLY A 54 -11.98 9.13 -2.81
CA GLY A 54 -12.74 8.45 -3.87
C GLY A 54 -11.91 7.54 -4.79
N TYR A 55 -10.61 7.38 -4.52
CA TYR A 55 -9.76 6.45 -5.27
C TYR A 55 -9.87 5.04 -4.70
N GLY A 56 -9.71 4.05 -5.56
CA GLY A 56 -9.52 2.66 -5.16
C GLY A 56 -8.23 2.48 -4.33
N TYR A 57 -8.23 1.47 -3.47
CA TYR A 57 -7.16 1.17 -2.53
C TYR A 57 -6.94 -0.33 -2.37
N ASN A 58 -5.68 -0.75 -2.47
CA ASN A 58 -5.29 -2.12 -2.22
C ASN A 58 -4.92 -2.31 -0.74
N VAL A 59 -5.78 -2.98 0.02
CA VAL A 59 -5.55 -3.26 1.45
C VAL A 59 -4.43 -4.27 1.72
N LEU A 60 -3.82 -4.89 0.70
CA LEU A 60 -2.58 -5.65 0.83
C LEU A 60 -1.32 -4.80 0.63
N GLY A 61 -1.49 -3.56 0.17
CA GLY A 61 -0.43 -2.56 0.00
C GLY A 61 0.05 -1.95 1.32
N GLU A 62 0.69 -0.79 1.25
CA GLU A 62 1.11 -0.06 2.45
C GLU A 62 -0.10 0.64 3.10
N PHE A 63 -0.10 0.78 4.42
CA PHE A 63 -1.15 1.49 5.15
C PHE A 63 -0.96 3.01 5.08
N GLY A 64 -2.04 3.76 4.77
CA GLY A 64 -2.01 5.22 4.74
C GLY A 64 -0.91 5.78 3.83
N ASN A 65 -0.74 5.19 2.64
CA ASN A 65 0.28 5.58 1.67
C ASN A 65 -0.32 5.58 0.26
N ALA A 66 0.02 6.60 -0.53
CA ALA A 66 -0.38 6.73 -1.92
C ALA A 66 0.10 5.56 -2.80
N SER A 67 1.15 4.84 -2.41
CA SER A 67 1.65 3.66 -3.16
C SER A 67 0.61 2.53 -3.29
N ALA A 68 -0.36 2.47 -2.37
CA ALA A 68 -1.45 1.49 -2.37
C ALA A 68 -2.76 2.01 -2.99
N ALA A 69 -2.82 3.30 -3.34
CA ALA A 69 -3.94 3.85 -4.10
C ALA A 69 -3.85 3.46 -5.57
N THR A 70 -5.00 3.28 -6.22
CA THR A 70 -5.09 2.74 -7.58
C THR A 70 -5.64 3.80 -8.54
N ARG A 71 -6.93 3.74 -8.89
CA ARG A 71 -7.60 4.58 -9.88
C ARG A 71 -8.83 5.26 -9.26
N PRO A 72 -9.31 6.38 -9.83
CA PRO A 72 -10.56 7.00 -9.43
C PRO A 72 -11.72 6.00 -9.50
N VAL A 73 -12.53 5.95 -8.46
CA VAL A 73 -13.78 5.17 -8.42
C VAL A 73 -14.99 6.10 -8.30
N ILE A 74 -14.84 7.16 -7.51
CA ILE A 74 -15.85 8.20 -7.32
C ILE A 74 -15.33 9.50 -7.94
N ASP A 75 -16.16 10.13 -8.74
CA ASP A 75 -15.99 11.49 -9.24
C ASP A 75 -16.34 12.48 -8.12
N VAL A 76 -15.36 12.70 -7.23
CA VAL A 76 -15.51 13.56 -6.04
C VAL A 76 -15.73 15.02 -6.46
N ASP A 77 -15.15 15.46 -7.57
CA ASP A 77 -15.33 16.83 -8.07
C ASP A 77 -16.77 17.11 -8.49
N ARG A 78 -17.40 16.18 -9.22
CA ARG A 78 -18.81 16.27 -9.58
C ARG A 78 -19.71 16.19 -8.35
N LEU A 79 -19.42 15.28 -7.42
CA LEU A 79 -20.17 15.17 -6.14
C LEU A 79 -20.10 16.48 -5.35
N GLN A 80 -18.91 17.06 -5.22
CA GLN A 80 -18.71 18.31 -4.48
C GLN A 80 -19.37 19.51 -5.18
N THR A 81 -19.40 19.52 -6.51
CA THR A 81 -20.06 20.57 -7.28
C THR A 81 -21.58 20.56 -7.06
N ASP A 82 -22.19 19.39 -7.14
CA ASP A 82 -23.64 19.23 -6.98
C ASP A 82 -24.07 19.31 -5.50
N TYR A 83 -23.26 18.77 -4.60
CA TYR A 83 -23.54 18.71 -3.16
C TYR A 83 -22.29 19.03 -2.32
N PRO A 84 -21.94 20.33 -2.14
CA PRO A 84 -20.72 20.74 -1.44
C PRO A 84 -20.57 20.17 -0.02
N THR A 85 -21.68 19.94 0.69
CA THR A 85 -21.68 19.40 2.07
C THR A 85 -21.42 17.90 2.16
N ARG A 86 -21.33 17.19 1.02
CA ARG A 86 -21.06 15.74 0.96
C ARG A 86 -19.58 15.42 0.85
N VAL A 87 -18.74 16.43 0.64
CA VAL A 87 -17.29 16.33 0.74
C VAL A 87 -16.83 17.29 1.83
N VAL A 88 -16.47 16.74 2.99
CA VAL A 88 -16.09 17.53 4.16
C VAL A 88 -14.59 17.80 4.14
N TYR A 89 -14.24 19.07 4.30
CA TYR A 89 -12.87 19.56 4.44
C TYR A 89 -12.68 20.00 5.89
N ASP A 90 -11.81 19.29 6.59
CA ASP A 90 -11.39 19.63 7.94
C ASP A 90 -9.92 20.04 7.89
N LEU A 91 -9.65 21.34 8.11
CA LEU A 91 -8.32 21.93 8.07
C LEU A 91 -7.67 21.98 9.47
N SER A 92 -8.14 21.15 10.41
CA SER A 92 -7.49 21.01 11.71
C SER A 92 -6.10 20.41 11.56
N THR A 93 -5.13 21.08 12.16
CA THR A 93 -3.74 20.64 12.20
C THR A 93 -3.45 19.88 13.49
N GLU A 94 -2.73 18.76 13.41
CA GLU A 94 -2.31 17.98 14.58
C GLU A 94 -0.88 17.47 14.35
N THR A 95 -0.01 17.58 15.36
CA THR A 95 1.26 16.84 15.39
C THR A 95 1.24 15.86 16.54
N LYS A 96 1.32 14.57 16.24
CA LYS A 96 1.19 13.52 17.26
C LYS A 96 1.94 12.25 16.89
N GLY A 97 2.65 11.68 17.87
CA GLY A 97 3.31 10.38 17.77
C GLY A 97 2.37 9.24 18.16
N TYR A 98 2.47 8.13 17.44
CA TYR A 98 1.73 6.89 17.73
C TYR A 98 2.69 5.71 17.73
N LEU A 99 2.57 4.84 18.73
CA LEU A 99 3.31 3.58 18.81
C LEU A 99 2.35 2.42 18.61
N THR A 100 2.69 1.49 17.71
CA THR A 100 2.03 0.20 17.58
C THR A 100 3.07 -0.91 17.63
N ALA A 101 2.91 -1.89 18.51
CA ALA A 101 3.85 -3.00 18.65
C ALA A 101 3.14 -4.35 18.61
N GLY A 102 3.79 -5.37 18.06
CA GLY A 102 3.33 -6.76 18.02
C GLY A 102 4.42 -7.73 18.47
N SER A 103 4.01 -8.92 18.90
CA SER A 103 4.92 -10.03 19.19
C SER A 103 5.62 -10.58 17.96
N ASP A 104 5.17 -10.19 16.77
CA ASP A 104 5.65 -10.56 15.44
C ASP A 104 5.00 -9.63 14.39
N ALA A 105 5.37 -9.78 13.12
CA ALA A 105 4.83 -8.99 12.01
C ALA A 105 3.30 -9.10 11.88
N VAL A 106 2.75 -10.30 12.06
CA VAL A 106 1.31 -10.58 11.85
C VAL A 106 0.48 -9.92 12.96
N SER A 107 0.88 -10.06 14.22
CA SER A 107 0.21 -9.43 15.36
C SER A 107 0.28 -7.89 15.30
N TYR A 108 1.40 -7.32 14.80
CA TYR A 108 1.51 -5.89 14.51
C TYR A 108 0.51 -5.45 13.43
N LEU A 109 0.46 -6.13 12.28
CA LEU A 109 -0.47 -5.82 11.20
C LEU A 109 -1.95 -6.01 11.59
N LYS A 110 -2.25 -6.97 12.47
CA LYS A 110 -3.60 -7.12 13.04
C LYS A 110 -4.03 -5.89 13.84
N LYS A 111 -3.11 -5.27 14.60
CA LYS A 111 -3.40 -4.03 15.34
C LYS A 111 -3.64 -2.84 14.41
N ILE A 112 -2.88 -2.71 13.32
CA ILE A 112 -3.17 -1.70 12.29
C ILE A 112 -4.55 -1.96 11.68
N THR A 113 -4.82 -3.19 11.26
CA THR A 113 -6.10 -3.60 10.67
C THR A 113 -7.29 -3.30 11.61
N ALA A 114 -7.12 -3.55 12.91
CA ALA A 114 -8.14 -3.31 13.92
C ALA A 114 -8.59 -1.85 14.03
N ARG A 115 -7.73 -0.89 13.65
CA ARG A 115 -8.07 0.56 13.64
C ARG A 115 -9.20 0.89 12.66
N LEU A 116 -9.43 0.04 11.66
CA LEU A 116 -10.40 0.25 10.57
C LEU A 116 -11.69 -0.57 10.74
N SER A 117 -11.85 -1.24 11.88
CA SER A 117 -12.89 -2.27 12.07
C SER A 117 -14.28 -1.72 12.41
N THR A 118 -14.47 -0.40 12.54
CA THR A 118 -15.69 0.22 13.08
C THR A 118 -16.82 0.41 12.06
N THR A 119 -16.54 0.61 10.77
CA THR A 119 -17.59 0.91 9.77
C THR A 119 -17.68 -0.10 8.63
N PHE A 120 -16.68 -0.97 8.43
CA PHE A 120 -16.66 -1.95 7.32
C PHE A 120 -16.63 -3.41 7.76
N GLY A 121 -17.06 -3.68 8.99
CA GLY A 121 -17.56 -4.98 9.39
C GLY A 121 -16.52 -6.01 9.84
N TYR A 122 -17.05 -7.01 10.54
CA TYR A 122 -16.42 -8.23 11.04
C TYR A 122 -15.42 -8.91 10.08
N GLN A 123 -15.50 -8.64 8.78
CA GLN A 123 -14.69 -9.25 7.72
C GLN A 123 -13.18 -8.99 7.87
N PHE A 124 -12.78 -7.94 8.59
CA PHE A 124 -11.38 -7.65 8.92
C PHE A 124 -10.96 -8.06 10.33
N LEU A 125 -11.89 -8.54 11.16
CA LEU A 125 -11.56 -8.96 12.51
C LEU A 125 -10.60 -10.14 12.46
N GLY A 126 -9.40 -9.93 12.99
CA GLY A 126 -8.34 -10.93 13.01
C GLY A 126 -7.54 -11.04 11.71
N ALA A 127 -7.85 -10.26 10.66
CA ALA A 127 -7.05 -10.19 9.44
C ALA A 127 -5.76 -9.38 9.66
N SER A 128 -4.69 -9.76 8.95
CA SER A 128 -3.38 -9.12 8.99
C SER A 128 -3.08 -8.44 7.65
N LEU A 129 -3.80 -7.34 7.42
CA LEU A 129 -3.72 -6.56 6.18
C LEU A 129 -2.51 -5.64 6.16
N PHE A 130 -2.38 -4.88 5.07
CA PHE A 130 -1.32 -3.91 4.84
C PHE A 130 0.08 -4.51 4.84
N LYS A 131 0.21 -5.72 4.30
CA LYS A 131 1.43 -6.51 4.26
C LYS A 131 2.62 -5.72 3.70
N ALA A 132 2.40 -4.86 2.70
CA ALA A 132 3.47 -4.10 2.09
C ALA A 132 4.08 -3.03 3.02
N THR A 133 3.41 -2.65 4.11
CA THR A 133 3.97 -1.79 5.17
C THR A 133 5.24 -2.39 5.78
N ILE A 134 5.39 -3.72 5.75
CA ILE A 134 6.62 -4.39 6.19
C ILE A 134 7.52 -4.72 5.00
N THR A 135 6.97 -5.33 3.93
CA THR A 135 7.82 -5.83 2.83
C THR A 135 8.46 -4.72 2.00
N ALA A 136 7.94 -3.49 2.04
CA ALA A 136 8.57 -2.34 1.41
C ALA A 136 9.84 -1.89 2.15
N ASN A 137 9.92 -2.13 3.46
CA ASN A 137 11.00 -1.65 4.33
C ASN A 137 12.15 -2.66 4.48
N TYR A 138 11.93 -3.93 4.12
CA TYR A 138 12.89 -5.01 4.33
C TYR A 138 12.96 -5.94 3.12
N SER A 139 14.16 -6.12 2.58
CA SER A 139 14.41 -6.95 1.38
C SER A 139 14.61 -8.45 1.68
N ASN A 140 14.52 -8.89 2.94
CA ASN A 140 14.77 -10.28 3.31
C ASN A 140 13.51 -11.15 3.20
N ASN A 141 13.67 -12.39 2.74
CA ASN A 141 12.55 -13.34 2.58
C ASN A 141 11.93 -13.80 3.92
N ASP A 142 12.57 -13.48 5.05
CA ASP A 142 12.22 -13.96 6.40
C ASP A 142 11.40 -12.94 7.22
N VAL A 143 10.93 -11.82 6.65
CA VAL A 143 10.21 -10.77 7.39
C VAL A 143 9.00 -11.26 8.22
N PHE A 144 8.37 -12.36 7.83
CA PHE A 144 7.23 -12.93 8.57
C PHE A 144 7.61 -14.14 9.44
N SER A 145 8.89 -14.33 9.75
CA SER A 145 9.35 -15.33 10.72
C SER A 145 8.93 -14.96 12.14
N ALA A 146 8.49 -15.95 12.91
CA ALA A 146 8.06 -15.78 14.30
C ALA A 146 9.21 -15.42 15.25
N LYS A 147 10.48 -15.54 14.83
CA LYS A 147 11.65 -15.13 15.63
C LYS A 147 11.72 -13.62 15.83
N TYR A 148 11.13 -12.83 14.92
CA TYR A 148 11.16 -11.39 15.00
C TYR A 148 10.02 -10.83 15.87
N ILE A 149 10.26 -9.65 16.42
CA ILE A 149 9.26 -8.74 16.99
C ILE A 149 9.22 -7.48 16.13
N TYR A 150 8.07 -6.84 16.07
CA TYR A 150 7.83 -5.70 15.20
C TYR A 150 7.08 -4.59 15.91
N SER A 151 7.58 -3.37 15.78
CA SER A 151 6.86 -2.18 16.19
C SER A 151 7.09 -1.04 15.23
N ASN A 152 6.19 -0.06 15.32
CA ASN A 152 6.22 1.13 14.50
C ASN A 152 5.95 2.36 15.36
N TYR A 153 6.72 3.39 15.08
CA TYR A 153 6.47 4.73 15.56
C TYR A 153 6.18 5.62 14.38
N TYR A 154 5.01 6.24 14.42
CA TYR A 154 4.49 7.08 13.37
C TYR A 154 4.25 8.48 13.95
N LEU A 155 5.07 9.46 13.54
CA LEU A 155 4.83 10.88 13.85
C LEU A 155 3.96 11.47 12.75
N LYS A 156 2.69 11.70 13.07
CA LYS A 156 1.72 12.36 12.21
C LYS A 156 1.91 13.87 12.29
N VAL A 157 2.00 14.54 11.14
CA VAL A 157 1.88 16.00 10.98
C VAL A 157 0.69 16.26 10.06
N GLN A 158 -0.51 16.22 10.62
CA GLN A 158 -1.76 16.43 9.90
C GLN A 158 -1.94 17.91 9.55
N GLN A 159 -2.34 18.15 8.31
CA GLN A 159 -2.69 19.48 7.79
C GLN A 159 -4.15 19.55 7.30
N LYS A 160 -4.71 18.41 6.89
CA LYS A 160 -6.05 18.34 6.30
C LYS A 160 -6.63 16.94 6.47
N ARG A 161 -7.94 16.85 6.67
CA ARG A 161 -8.74 15.62 6.63
C ARG A 161 -9.87 15.81 5.63
N LEU A 162 -10.07 14.82 4.78
CA LEU A 162 -11.12 14.78 3.78
C LEU A 162 -12.05 13.59 4.02
N LYS A 163 -13.36 13.81 3.89
CA LYS A 163 -14.37 12.78 4.15
C LYS A 163 -15.52 12.83 3.15
N LEU A 164 -15.92 11.67 2.63
CA LEU A 164 -17.21 11.47 1.99
C LEU A 164 -18.30 11.36 3.08
N ASN A 165 -19.20 12.34 3.11
CA ASN A 165 -20.27 12.44 4.11
C ASN A 165 -21.65 12.16 3.49
N THR A 166 -21.80 10.95 2.95
CA THR A 166 -23.01 10.54 2.25
C THR A 166 -23.19 9.01 2.27
N VAL A 167 -24.36 8.55 1.82
CA VAL A 167 -24.70 7.13 1.70
C VAL A 167 -24.33 6.56 0.33
N ASN A 168 -24.15 5.24 0.25
CA ASN A 168 -23.71 4.54 -0.96
C ASN A 168 -24.62 4.82 -2.17
N ASP A 169 -25.93 4.90 -1.98
CA ASP A 169 -26.90 5.17 -3.07
C ASP A 169 -26.63 6.50 -3.77
N VAL A 170 -26.19 7.52 -3.03
CA VAL A 170 -25.77 8.79 -3.62
C VAL A 170 -24.46 8.58 -4.38
N LEU A 171 -23.45 7.94 -3.77
CA LEU A 171 -22.15 7.71 -4.39
C LEU A 171 -22.24 6.92 -5.71
N GLN A 172 -23.18 5.99 -5.84
CA GLN A 172 -23.43 5.24 -7.07
C GLN A 172 -23.79 6.13 -8.26
N SER A 173 -24.39 7.32 -8.02
CA SER A 173 -24.68 8.31 -9.07
C SER A 173 -23.45 9.16 -9.45
N TYR A 174 -22.41 9.12 -8.63
CA TYR A 174 -21.18 9.89 -8.74
C TYR A 174 -19.96 9.02 -9.04
N LEU A 175 -20.15 7.82 -9.58
CA LEU A 175 -19.03 6.97 -9.98
C LEU A 175 -18.29 7.57 -11.18
N ASP A 176 -16.99 7.31 -11.23
CA ASP A 176 -16.14 7.66 -12.37
C ASP A 176 -16.61 6.91 -13.64
N PRO A 177 -16.75 7.58 -14.80
CA PRO A 177 -17.20 6.92 -16.03
C PRO A 177 -16.29 5.78 -16.52
N GLU A 178 -14.97 5.87 -16.32
CA GLU A 178 -14.04 4.78 -16.65
C GLU A 178 -14.28 3.59 -15.72
N PHE A 179 -14.52 3.83 -14.43
CA PHE A 179 -14.90 2.77 -13.48
C PHE A 179 -16.19 2.07 -13.89
N ILE A 180 -17.26 2.81 -14.20
CA ILE A 180 -18.54 2.24 -14.65
C ILE A 180 -18.33 1.38 -15.90
N SER A 181 -17.65 1.92 -16.91
CA SER A 181 -17.36 1.22 -18.17
C SER A 181 -16.56 -0.07 -17.93
N TYR A 182 -15.56 -0.01 -17.04
CA TYR A 182 -14.71 -1.16 -16.73
C TYR A 182 -15.49 -2.25 -15.98
N VAL A 183 -16.31 -1.88 -14.99
CA VAL A 183 -17.17 -2.82 -14.25
C VAL A 183 -18.10 -3.59 -15.20
N ASN A 184 -18.68 -2.88 -16.17
CA ASN A 184 -19.63 -3.46 -17.12
C ASN A 184 -18.98 -4.39 -18.15
N THR A 185 -17.68 -4.23 -18.43
CA THR A 185 -17.01 -4.93 -19.54
C THR A 185 -15.98 -5.96 -19.10
N GLN A 186 -15.60 -5.99 -17.82
CA GLN A 186 -14.48 -6.80 -17.34
C GLN A 186 -14.89 -7.83 -16.29
N THR A 187 -14.01 -8.81 -16.03
CA THR A 187 -14.27 -9.83 -15.01
C THR A 187 -14.11 -9.25 -13.60
N PRO A 188 -14.74 -9.86 -12.57
CA PRO A 188 -14.54 -9.48 -11.17
C PRO A 188 -13.06 -9.41 -10.75
N GLU A 189 -12.23 -10.34 -11.21
CA GLU A 189 -10.78 -10.38 -10.95
C GLU A 189 -10.06 -9.18 -11.56
N ALA A 190 -10.39 -8.84 -12.81
CA ALA A 190 -9.81 -7.68 -13.47
C ALA A 190 -10.16 -6.38 -12.74
N ILE A 191 -11.39 -6.26 -12.22
CA ILE A 191 -11.84 -5.10 -11.43
C ILE A 191 -11.03 -4.99 -10.14
N VAL A 192 -10.94 -6.08 -9.37
CA VAL A 192 -10.17 -6.12 -8.10
C VAL A 192 -8.69 -5.83 -8.34
N ASN A 193 -8.10 -6.36 -9.41
CA ASN A 193 -6.70 -6.12 -9.74
C ASN A 193 -6.43 -4.66 -10.14
N ARG A 194 -7.37 -4.01 -10.85
CA ARG A 194 -7.20 -2.65 -11.36
C ARG A 194 -7.52 -1.57 -10.33
N TYR A 195 -8.58 -1.76 -9.55
CA TYR A 195 -9.08 -0.76 -8.61
C TYR A 195 -8.77 -1.11 -7.14
N GLY A 196 -8.30 -2.31 -6.84
CA GLY A 196 -8.15 -2.77 -5.46
C GLY A 196 -9.50 -3.24 -4.89
N THR A 197 -9.55 -3.40 -3.58
CA THR A 197 -10.71 -3.99 -2.89
C THR A 197 -11.58 -2.95 -2.18
N HIS A 198 -11.03 -1.77 -1.93
CA HIS A 198 -11.68 -0.70 -1.17
C HIS A 198 -11.54 0.64 -1.89
N VAL A 199 -12.26 1.63 -1.40
CA VAL A 199 -12.24 3.02 -1.84
C VAL A 199 -11.93 3.90 -0.63
N LEU A 200 -11.05 4.88 -0.82
CA LEU A 200 -10.70 5.87 0.19
C LEU A 200 -11.89 6.83 0.42
N ALA A 201 -12.60 6.65 1.53
CA ALA A 201 -13.77 7.42 1.90
C ALA A 201 -13.49 8.48 2.98
N GLU A 202 -12.41 8.31 3.74
CA GLU A 202 -11.98 9.28 4.73
C GLU A 202 -10.46 9.21 4.96
N ILE A 203 -9.77 10.26 4.53
CA ILE A 203 -8.32 10.31 4.47
C ILE A 203 -7.75 11.46 5.28
N ILE A 204 -6.55 11.25 5.81
CA ILE A 204 -5.77 12.27 6.52
C ILE A 204 -4.54 12.59 5.67
N LEU A 205 -4.35 13.89 5.47
CA LEU A 205 -3.35 14.49 4.61
C LEU A 205 -2.36 15.32 5.43
N GLY A 206 -1.09 15.25 5.06
CA GLY A 206 -0.02 15.99 5.72
C GLY A 206 1.36 15.41 5.43
N GLY A 207 2.22 15.40 6.46
CA GLY A 207 3.48 14.69 6.47
C GLY A 207 3.54 13.61 7.57
N LYS A 208 4.32 12.56 7.34
CA LYS A 208 4.65 11.55 8.37
C LYS A 208 6.12 11.20 8.41
N LEU A 209 6.66 11.00 9.60
CA LEU A 209 7.85 10.18 9.81
C LEU A 209 7.35 8.79 10.22
N ASP A 210 7.72 7.81 9.42
CA ASP A 210 7.37 6.40 9.60
C ASP A 210 8.63 5.64 10.01
N VAL A 211 8.62 5.04 11.21
CA VAL A 211 9.77 4.34 11.79
C VAL A 211 9.37 2.92 12.14
N THR A 212 9.93 1.94 11.44
CA THR A 212 9.71 0.51 11.72
C THR A 212 10.91 -0.10 12.42
N TYR A 213 10.67 -0.75 13.55
CA TYR A 213 11.66 -1.46 14.34
C TYR A 213 11.42 -2.98 14.23
N GLN A 214 12.49 -3.71 13.89
CA GLN A 214 12.53 -5.16 13.88
C GLN A 214 13.66 -5.64 14.81
N SER A 215 13.38 -6.64 15.63
CA SER A 215 14.40 -7.24 16.51
C SER A 215 14.08 -8.71 16.78
N GLN A 216 15.05 -9.44 17.34
CA GLN A 216 14.82 -10.72 18.01
C GLN A 216 14.93 -10.52 19.51
N THR A 217 14.21 -11.33 20.29
CA THR A 217 14.24 -11.23 21.75
C THR A 217 14.11 -12.61 22.38
N THR A 218 14.77 -12.81 23.53
CA THR A 218 14.57 -14.00 24.38
C THR A 218 13.51 -13.77 25.47
N LYS A 219 12.94 -12.57 25.58
CA LYS A 219 11.84 -12.27 26.49
C LYS A 219 10.60 -13.08 26.16
N SER A 220 9.91 -13.54 27.21
CA SER A 220 8.57 -14.13 27.10
C SER A 220 7.53 -13.11 26.65
N ASP A 221 7.55 -11.89 27.21
CA ASP A 221 6.69 -10.79 26.75
C ASP A 221 7.34 -10.05 25.56
N LYS A 222 7.18 -10.66 24.38
CA LYS A 222 7.68 -10.12 23.12
C LYS A 222 7.10 -8.75 22.77
N THR A 223 5.85 -8.47 23.13
CA THR A 223 5.18 -7.20 22.80
C THR A 223 5.73 -6.06 23.65
N LYS A 224 5.94 -6.28 24.95
CA LYS A 224 6.57 -5.31 25.84
C LYS A 224 8.01 -5.03 25.40
N ALA A 225 8.78 -6.08 25.10
CA ALA A 225 10.15 -5.94 24.60
C ALA A 225 10.22 -5.14 23.28
N SER A 226 9.24 -5.32 22.39
CA SER A 226 9.13 -4.57 21.13
C SER A 226 8.75 -3.10 21.34
N SER A 227 7.83 -2.84 22.27
CA SER A 227 7.37 -1.48 22.61
C SER A 227 8.48 -0.67 23.26
N ALA A 228 9.18 -1.27 24.22
CA ALA A 228 10.33 -0.66 24.89
C ALA A 228 11.49 -0.40 23.92
N GLY A 229 11.76 -1.37 23.02
CA GLY A 229 12.82 -1.25 22.02
C GLY A 229 12.63 -0.07 21.08
N ILE A 230 11.42 0.15 20.57
CA ILE A 230 11.17 1.28 19.67
C ILE A 230 11.14 2.62 20.41
N ASP A 231 10.56 2.71 21.61
CA ASP A 231 10.56 3.94 22.41
C ASP A 231 11.99 4.43 22.67
N LEU A 232 12.85 3.53 23.18
CA LEU A 232 14.26 3.80 23.43
C LEU A 232 14.98 4.33 22.19
N ASN A 233 14.82 3.64 21.06
CA ASN A 233 15.59 3.94 19.85
C ASN A 233 15.06 5.18 19.13
N VAL A 234 13.74 5.42 19.12
CA VAL A 234 13.18 6.66 18.57
C VAL A 234 13.63 7.88 19.37
N LYS A 235 13.66 7.77 20.71
CA LYS A 235 14.19 8.83 21.58
C LYS A 235 15.67 9.11 21.30
N LYS A 236 16.50 8.07 21.18
CA LYS A 236 17.94 8.22 20.92
C LYS A 236 18.25 8.79 19.53
N ILE A 237 17.55 8.30 18.50
CA ILE A 237 17.85 8.61 17.10
C ILE A 237 17.24 9.94 16.70
N PHE A 238 15.96 10.17 17.02
CA PHE A 238 15.22 11.34 16.52
C PHE A 238 14.95 12.41 17.58
N ASN A 239 15.35 12.16 18.84
CA ASN A 239 15.03 13.02 19.98
C ASN A 239 13.51 13.27 20.14
N LEU A 240 12.70 12.24 19.89
CA LEU A 240 11.24 12.27 20.01
C LEU A 240 10.78 11.49 21.23
N ASN A 241 9.79 12.03 21.95
CA ASN A 241 9.14 11.31 23.04
C ASN A 241 7.97 10.49 22.49
N VAL A 242 8.03 9.18 22.68
CA VAL A 242 6.98 8.26 22.21
C VAL A 242 5.90 8.01 23.27
N GLY A 243 6.15 8.42 24.52
CA GLY A 243 5.19 8.34 25.62
C GLY A 243 4.97 6.92 26.16
N TYR A 244 5.83 5.96 25.83
CA TYR A 244 5.78 4.61 26.40
C TYR A 244 6.67 4.53 27.63
N THR A 245 6.15 3.99 28.73
CA THR A 245 6.92 3.77 29.96
C THR A 245 7.36 2.32 30.03
N TYR A 246 8.64 2.10 30.26
CA TYR A 246 9.25 0.77 30.34
C TYR A 246 10.41 0.76 31.34
N ASP A 247 10.79 -0.43 31.78
CA ASP A 247 11.98 -0.65 32.60
C ASP A 247 13.16 -1.05 31.72
N THR A 248 14.40 -0.69 32.08
CA THR A 248 15.58 -1.06 31.29
C THR A 248 15.67 -2.57 31.00
N HIS A 249 15.15 -3.40 31.91
CA HIS A 249 15.05 -4.84 31.74
C HIS A 249 14.23 -5.29 30.51
N ASP A 250 13.28 -4.47 30.05
CA ASP A 250 12.43 -4.80 28.90
C ASP A 250 13.20 -4.81 27.57
N VAL A 251 14.39 -4.19 27.51
CA VAL A 251 15.21 -4.10 26.30
C VAL A 251 16.52 -4.89 26.35
N GLU A 252 16.93 -5.40 27.51
CA GLU A 252 18.23 -6.06 27.74
C GLU A 252 18.45 -7.30 26.86
N GLU A 253 17.37 -8.00 26.56
CA GLU A 253 17.37 -9.26 25.79
C GLU A 253 17.01 -9.06 24.31
N ASN A 254 16.95 -7.82 23.83
CA ASN A 254 16.78 -7.53 22.41
C ASN A 254 18.12 -7.58 21.68
N PHE A 255 18.14 -8.28 20.54
CA PHE A 255 19.33 -8.44 19.71
C PHE A 255 18.95 -8.47 18.22
N ASN A 256 19.96 -8.44 17.33
CA ASN A 256 19.77 -8.33 15.88
C ASN A 256 18.77 -7.21 15.52
N GLN A 257 18.94 -6.05 16.15
CA GLN A 257 18.00 -4.95 16.06
C GLN A 257 18.26 -4.13 14.80
N THR A 258 17.19 -3.80 14.08
CA THR A 258 17.23 -2.92 12.93
C THR A 258 16.07 -1.94 12.97
N LEU A 259 16.31 -0.73 12.48
CA LEU A 259 15.31 0.31 12.38
C LEU A 259 15.36 0.88 10.97
N HIS A 260 14.21 0.82 10.28
CA HIS A 260 13.99 1.50 9.01
C HIS A 260 13.19 2.78 9.30
N TYR A 261 13.53 3.89 8.65
CA TYR A 261 12.74 5.10 8.72
C TYR A 261 12.59 5.77 7.36
N ALA A 262 11.44 6.40 7.14
CA ALA A 262 11.17 7.21 5.97
C ALA A 262 10.26 8.38 6.31
N THR A 263 10.47 9.52 5.67
CA THR A 263 9.53 10.65 5.70
C THR A 263 8.68 10.68 4.43
N ILE A 264 7.38 10.92 4.58
CA ILE A 264 6.41 11.00 3.48
C ILE A 264 5.64 12.31 3.62
N GLY A 265 5.41 13.02 2.51
CA GLY A 265 4.86 14.38 2.51
C GLY A 265 5.91 15.44 2.88
N GLY A 266 5.53 16.71 2.82
CA GLY A 266 6.48 17.82 2.96
C GLY A 266 7.27 18.08 1.69
N ASP A 267 8.32 18.90 1.81
CA ASP A 267 9.25 19.22 0.73
C ASP A 267 10.12 18.00 0.38
N PRO A 268 10.01 17.44 -0.84
CA PRO A 268 10.75 16.24 -1.23
C PRO A 268 12.27 16.38 -1.17
N THR A 269 12.80 17.61 -1.24
CA THR A 269 14.25 17.87 -1.15
C THR A 269 14.78 17.72 0.28
N LYS A 270 13.88 17.67 1.27
CA LYS A 270 14.19 17.51 2.70
C LYS A 270 13.81 16.11 3.19
N SER A 271 13.37 15.22 2.31
CA SER A 271 12.99 13.85 2.67
C SER A 271 14.17 13.09 3.25
N LEU A 272 13.87 12.24 4.24
CA LEU A 272 14.82 11.38 4.92
C LEU A 272 14.36 9.93 4.75
N ILE A 273 15.32 9.04 4.46
CA ILE A 273 15.11 7.60 4.44
C ILE A 273 16.41 6.91 4.86
N GLY A 274 16.31 5.83 5.62
CA GLY A 274 17.48 5.04 5.95
C GLY A 274 17.23 3.84 6.83
N ASP A 275 18.26 3.00 6.91
CA ASP A 275 18.32 1.82 7.76
C ASP A 275 19.43 1.99 8.80
N ILE A 276 19.13 1.65 10.05
CA ILE A 276 20.05 1.73 11.18
C ILE A 276 20.12 0.36 11.84
N ALA A 277 21.31 -0.25 11.83
CA ALA A 277 21.60 -1.41 12.67
C ALA A 277 21.85 -0.96 14.11
N ILE A 278 21.15 -1.55 15.07
CA ILE A 278 21.22 -1.19 16.48
C ILE A 278 21.93 -2.31 17.23
N GLY A 279 22.95 -1.93 18.02
CA GLY A 279 23.70 -2.86 18.85
C GLY A 279 22.91 -3.30 20.09
N ASN A 280 23.44 -4.29 20.81
CA ASN A 280 22.92 -4.69 22.12
C ASN A 280 23.98 -4.43 23.21
N ALA A 281 23.67 -4.76 24.46
CA ALA A 281 24.58 -4.52 25.59
C ALA A 281 25.96 -5.20 25.39
N SER A 282 25.97 -6.39 24.79
CA SER A 282 27.20 -7.18 24.57
C SER A 282 27.98 -6.76 23.32
N ASN A 283 27.33 -6.13 22.35
CA ASN A 283 27.92 -5.63 21.12
C ASN A 283 27.28 -4.27 20.75
N PRO A 284 27.71 -3.18 21.41
CA PRO A 284 27.14 -1.86 21.17
C PRO A 284 27.52 -1.37 19.78
N ASN A 285 26.57 -0.76 19.08
CA ASN A 285 26.79 -0.09 17.80
C ASN A 285 26.54 1.41 18.00
N PRO A 286 27.39 2.31 17.47
CA PRO A 286 27.10 3.74 17.47
C PRO A 286 25.72 3.99 16.84
N THR A 287 24.83 4.63 17.60
CA THR A 287 23.49 4.99 17.14
C THR A 287 23.52 6.45 16.67
N PRO A 288 23.26 6.75 15.39
CA PRO A 288 23.30 8.11 14.89
C PRO A 288 22.13 8.94 15.43
N THR A 289 22.29 10.26 15.42
CA THR A 289 21.17 11.19 15.57
C THR A 289 20.71 11.64 14.18
N VAL A 290 19.40 11.63 13.95
CA VAL A 290 18.75 12.06 12.72
C VAL A 290 17.87 13.28 13.03
N ASN A 291 18.20 14.42 12.41
CA ASN A 291 17.45 15.66 12.59
C ASN A 291 16.31 15.76 11.57
N ILE A 292 15.07 15.76 12.05
CA ILE A 292 13.87 15.83 11.21
C ILE A 292 13.29 17.25 11.07
N SER A 293 13.86 18.25 11.75
CA SER A 293 13.27 19.60 11.87
C SER A 293 13.05 20.29 10.52
N ALA A 294 13.98 20.14 9.58
CA ALA A 294 13.88 20.72 8.25
C ALA A 294 12.70 20.12 7.46
N TRP A 295 12.54 18.79 7.51
CA TRP A 295 11.41 18.10 6.91
C TRP A 295 10.10 18.46 7.61
N GLN A 296 10.06 18.40 8.94
CA GLN A 296 8.85 18.67 9.71
C GLN A 296 8.34 20.09 9.50
N SER A 297 9.23 21.09 9.48
CA SER A 297 8.88 22.49 9.20
C SER A 297 8.44 22.71 7.75
N SER A 298 8.73 21.76 6.86
CA SER A 298 8.27 21.81 5.48
C SER A 298 6.88 21.22 5.30
N CYS A 299 6.29 20.54 6.27
CA CYS A 299 4.96 19.95 6.13
C CYS A 299 3.88 21.04 6.16
N THR A 300 3.37 21.43 4.99
CA THR A 300 2.32 22.43 4.80
C THR A 300 1.11 21.82 4.09
N LEU A 301 0.03 22.59 3.98
CA LEU A 301 -1.16 22.16 3.25
C LEU A 301 -0.84 21.83 1.78
N GLU A 302 0.01 22.63 1.13
CA GLU A 302 0.33 22.53 -0.30
C GLU A 302 1.14 21.28 -0.66
N ASN A 303 1.91 20.73 0.28
CA ASN A 303 2.72 19.53 0.06
C ASN A 303 2.27 18.33 0.92
N SER A 304 1.02 18.40 1.37
CA SER A 304 0.36 17.31 2.04
C SER A 304 0.12 16.15 1.08
N VAL A 305 0.26 14.93 1.60
CA VAL A 305 -0.08 13.69 0.90
C VAL A 305 -0.87 12.78 1.83
N LEU A 306 -1.42 11.68 1.32
CA LEU A 306 -2.01 10.63 2.15
C LEU A 306 -0.99 10.10 3.16
N ILE A 307 -1.29 10.27 4.45
CA ILE A 307 -0.44 9.83 5.55
C ILE A 307 -1.14 8.90 6.54
N ASP A 308 -2.48 8.88 6.55
CA ASP A 308 -3.27 8.00 7.42
C ASP A 308 -4.68 7.84 6.84
N ILE A 309 -5.37 6.79 7.28
CA ILE A 309 -6.75 6.51 6.93
C ILE A 309 -7.55 6.46 8.22
N ALA A 310 -8.65 7.20 8.27
CA ALA A 310 -9.50 7.23 9.46
C ALA A 310 -10.18 5.87 9.69
N PRO A 311 -10.68 5.58 10.91
CA PRO A 311 -11.33 4.30 11.20
C PRO A 311 -12.41 3.91 10.19
N ASP A 312 -13.12 4.91 9.67
CA ASP A 312 -14.20 4.73 8.70
C ASP A 312 -13.81 5.10 7.27
N GLY A 313 -12.51 5.03 6.96
CA GLY A 313 -11.94 5.57 5.73
C GLY A 313 -11.83 4.61 4.55
N LEU A 314 -12.23 3.34 4.67
CA LEU A 314 -12.12 2.34 3.58
C LEU A 314 -13.44 1.68 3.22
N MET A 315 -14.13 2.19 2.21
CA MET A 315 -15.38 1.59 1.73
C MET A 315 -15.13 0.38 0.82
N PRO A 316 -15.72 -0.79 1.06
CA PRO A 316 -15.61 -1.92 0.14
C PRO A 316 -16.14 -1.57 -1.24
N ILE A 317 -15.35 -1.84 -2.28
CA ILE A 317 -15.66 -1.37 -3.63
C ILE A 317 -16.96 -1.97 -4.19
N TRP A 318 -17.32 -3.17 -3.75
CA TRP A 318 -18.56 -3.84 -4.17
C TRP A 318 -19.83 -3.16 -3.64
N GLU A 319 -19.74 -2.33 -2.59
CA GLU A 319 -20.88 -1.53 -2.11
C GLU A 319 -21.31 -0.43 -3.10
N LEU A 320 -20.47 -0.12 -4.08
CA LEU A 320 -20.73 0.84 -5.15
C LEU A 320 -21.27 0.19 -6.43
N ILE A 321 -21.51 -1.12 -6.43
CA ILE A 321 -21.97 -1.85 -7.61
C ILE A 321 -23.48 -2.07 -7.51
N SER A 322 -24.25 -1.47 -8.43
CA SER A 322 -25.72 -1.53 -8.42
C SER A 322 -26.29 -2.88 -8.89
N ASP A 323 -25.61 -3.57 -9.82
CA ASP A 323 -26.01 -4.92 -10.23
C ASP A 323 -25.72 -5.92 -9.08
N PRO A 324 -26.76 -6.56 -8.50
CA PRO A 324 -26.59 -7.43 -7.34
C PRO A 324 -25.77 -8.69 -7.62
N VAL A 325 -25.85 -9.24 -8.84
CA VAL A 325 -25.07 -10.43 -9.23
C VAL A 325 -23.61 -10.05 -9.38
N LYS A 326 -23.34 -8.94 -10.07
CA LYS A 326 -21.97 -8.43 -10.26
C LYS A 326 -21.33 -8.03 -8.93
N LYS A 327 -22.10 -7.37 -8.04
CA LYS A 327 -21.71 -7.02 -6.67
C LYS A 327 -21.22 -8.24 -5.91
N GLU A 328 -22.03 -9.30 -5.87
CA GLU A 328 -21.69 -10.52 -5.13
C GLU A 328 -20.46 -11.23 -5.72
N GLN A 329 -20.31 -11.25 -7.05
CA GLN A 329 -19.13 -11.81 -7.70
C GLN A 329 -17.84 -11.05 -7.35
N ILE A 330 -17.88 -9.71 -7.40
CA ILE A 330 -16.73 -8.86 -7.03
C ILE A 330 -16.39 -9.02 -5.55
N LYS A 331 -17.39 -9.06 -4.68
CA LYS A 331 -17.20 -9.32 -3.25
C LYS A 331 -16.46 -10.62 -3.01
N ASN A 332 -16.93 -11.73 -3.58
CA ASN A 332 -16.30 -13.04 -3.39
C ASN A 332 -14.84 -13.07 -3.86
N VAL A 333 -14.55 -12.46 -5.01
CA VAL A 333 -13.17 -12.36 -5.52
C VAL A 333 -12.30 -11.47 -4.63
N ALA A 334 -12.82 -10.34 -4.14
CA ALA A 334 -12.08 -9.45 -3.26
C ALA A 334 -11.79 -10.09 -1.89
N GLU A 335 -12.77 -10.79 -1.29
CA GLU A 335 -12.59 -11.53 -0.04
C GLU A 335 -11.57 -12.65 -0.21
N LYS A 336 -11.60 -13.38 -1.33
CA LYS A 336 -10.58 -14.39 -1.65
C LYS A 336 -9.19 -13.76 -1.82
N TYR A 337 -9.08 -12.67 -2.58
CA TYR A 337 -7.83 -11.92 -2.77
C TYR A 337 -7.21 -11.50 -1.43
N ILE A 338 -8.04 -10.97 -0.53
CA ILE A 338 -7.63 -10.57 0.82
C ILE A 338 -7.19 -11.79 1.65
N SER A 339 -7.99 -12.85 1.66
CA SER A 339 -7.69 -14.06 2.44
C SER A 339 -6.39 -14.75 2.02
N ASP A 340 -6.14 -14.81 0.72
CA ASP A 340 -4.95 -15.41 0.15
C ASP A 340 -3.70 -14.55 0.42
N GLY A 341 -3.83 -13.23 0.29
CA GLY A 341 -2.70 -12.30 0.29
C GLY A 341 -2.35 -11.65 1.63
N GLN A 342 -3.19 -11.76 2.66
CA GLN A 342 -2.88 -11.26 4.01
C GLN A 342 -1.57 -11.87 4.57
N ALA A 343 -0.93 -11.16 5.50
CA ALA A 343 0.31 -11.61 6.09
C ALA A 343 0.13 -12.88 6.93
N LYS A 344 0.97 -13.90 6.68
CA LYS A 344 0.97 -15.16 7.43
C LYS A 344 2.38 -15.40 7.95
N LEU A 345 2.50 -15.96 9.15
CA LEU A 345 3.80 -16.35 9.68
C LEU A 345 4.39 -17.43 8.78
N VAL A 346 5.68 -17.31 8.50
CA VAL A 346 6.44 -18.34 7.79
C VAL A 346 7.05 -19.25 8.84
N ALA A 347 6.92 -20.57 8.64
CA ALA A 347 7.57 -21.54 9.50
C ALA A 347 9.09 -21.30 9.46
N ASP A 348 9.72 -21.23 10.63
CA ASP A 348 11.17 -21.17 10.70
C ASP A 348 11.71 -22.45 10.09
N GLY A 349 12.27 -22.34 8.89
CA GLY A 349 12.86 -23.47 8.19
C GLY A 349 13.91 -24.08 9.10
N LEU A 350 13.66 -25.30 9.58
CA LEU A 350 14.70 -26.17 10.09
C LEU A 350 15.70 -26.37 8.96
N LYS A 351 16.72 -25.51 8.88
CA LYS A 351 17.91 -25.74 8.08
C LYS A 351 18.74 -26.82 8.77
N TYR A 352 18.19 -28.03 8.91
CA TYR A 352 19.01 -29.20 9.15
C TYR A 352 19.78 -29.46 7.86
N GLY A 353 21.02 -28.99 7.83
CA GLY A 353 21.98 -29.37 6.81
C GLY A 353 22.04 -30.89 6.74
N ILE A 354 21.67 -31.45 5.60
CA ILE A 354 21.97 -32.84 5.27
C ILE A 354 23.48 -32.90 5.11
N TYR A 355 24.21 -33.16 6.21
CA TYR A 355 25.57 -33.64 6.11
C TYR A 355 25.48 -35.04 5.49
N LYS A 356 25.74 -35.13 4.19
CA LYS A 356 26.10 -36.41 3.57
C LYS A 356 27.39 -36.87 4.23
N ILE A 357 27.27 -37.84 5.14
CA ILE A 357 28.41 -38.64 5.58
C ILE A 357 28.74 -39.56 4.42
N THR A 358 29.76 -39.21 3.65
CA THR A 358 30.40 -40.14 2.72
C THR A 358 31.27 -41.07 3.57
N LYS A 359 30.95 -42.36 3.56
CA LYS A 359 31.84 -43.42 4.09
C LYS A 359 32.96 -43.70 3.11
#